data_AF-A0A7X0MRQ7-F1
#
_entry.id   AF-A0A7X0MRQ7-F1
#
_cell.length_a   1.000
_cell.length_b   1.000
_cell.length_c   1.000
_cell.angle_alpha   90.00
_cell.angle_beta   90.00
_cell.angle_gamma   90.00
#
_symmetry.space_group_name_H-M   'P 1'
#
loop_
_entity.id
_entity.type
_entity.pdbx_description
1 polymer ?
#
loop_
_entity_poly.entity_id
_entity_poly.type
_entity_poly.pdbx_seq_one_letter_code
_entity_poly.pdbx_strand_id
1 'polypeptide(L)'
;MADRVQQAIHRKMESFDANPCYFLKNVKEFGTNSASACLAGMGLRLGEAESWFLMKKIEAIIKPFKLDEVKEALQEVGLQGITVTEAKGFGRQKGHTELYRGAEYVVDFLPKVKVEVVLADENADAVIEAIRNAAQTGRIGDGKIFVSNVEEVIRIRTGETGVDAI
;
A
#
# COMPACT_ATOMS: atom_id res chain seq x y z
N MET A 1 -30.63 -5.99 -19.82
CA MET A 1 -29.53 -6.43 -18.94
C MET A 1 -28.39 -5.39 -18.87
N ALA A 2 -28.13 -4.63 -19.95
CA ALA A 2 -27.18 -3.50 -19.99
C ALA A 2 -27.54 -2.30 -19.10
N ASP A 3 -28.84 -2.04 -18.86
CA ASP A 3 -29.29 -0.87 -18.08
C ASP A 3 -28.96 -0.91 -16.59
N ARG A 4 -28.83 -2.11 -16.00
CA ARG A 4 -28.49 -2.25 -14.57
C ARG A 4 -27.03 -1.91 -14.27
N VAL A 5 -26.14 -2.12 -15.24
CA VAL A 5 -24.71 -1.78 -15.12
C VAL A 5 -24.53 -0.26 -15.27
N GLN A 6 -25.22 0.36 -16.21
CA GLN A 6 -25.17 1.83 -16.38
C GLN A 6 -25.74 2.58 -15.18
N GLN A 7 -26.84 2.11 -14.57
CA GLN A 7 -27.37 2.72 -13.34
C GLN A 7 -26.44 2.53 -12.12
N ALA A 8 -25.70 1.41 -12.05
CA ALA A 8 -24.71 1.18 -10.99
C ALA A 8 -23.49 2.11 -11.14
N ILE A 9 -23.10 2.43 -12.38
CA ILE A 9 -22.03 3.39 -12.68
C ILE A 9 -22.48 4.81 -12.33
N HIS A 10 -23.72 5.19 -12.67
CA HIS A 10 -24.24 6.53 -12.39
C HIS A 10 -24.34 6.82 -10.88
N ARG A 11 -24.80 5.85 -10.07
CA ARG A 11 -24.80 5.99 -8.59
C ARG A 11 -23.39 6.05 -7.98
N LYS A 12 -22.40 5.44 -8.61
CA LYS A 12 -20.99 5.54 -8.18
C LYS A 12 -20.35 6.88 -8.56
N MET A 13 -20.87 7.56 -9.59
CA MET A 13 -20.43 8.90 -10.00
C MET A 13 -21.05 10.02 -9.13
N GLU A 14 -22.06 9.77 -8.29
CA GLU A 14 -22.59 10.79 -7.38
C GLU A 14 -21.81 10.87 -6.05
N SER A 15 -20.97 9.88 -5.73
CA SER A 15 -20.07 9.90 -4.57
C SER A 15 -18.67 10.43 -4.94
N PHE A 16 -18.63 11.61 -5.57
CA PHE A 16 -17.45 12.23 -6.19
C PHE A 16 -16.40 12.79 -5.21
N ASP A 17 -16.31 12.22 -4.00
CA ASP A 17 -15.19 12.41 -3.05
C ASP A 17 -14.22 11.21 -3.06
N ALA A 18 -14.49 10.18 -3.87
CA ALA A 18 -13.61 9.03 -4.00
C ALA A 18 -12.54 9.27 -5.09
N ASN A 19 -11.37 9.73 -4.63
CA ASN A 19 -10.05 9.70 -5.26
C ASN A 19 -10.02 9.09 -6.70
N PRO A 20 -9.87 9.91 -7.76
CA PRO A 20 -9.96 9.47 -9.18
C PRO A 20 -9.07 8.28 -9.54
N CYS A 21 -7.94 8.13 -8.85
CA CYS A 21 -6.97 7.05 -9.05
C CYS A 21 -7.48 5.66 -8.64
N TYR A 22 -8.41 5.57 -7.67
CA TYR A 22 -8.98 4.29 -7.24
C TYR A 22 -9.97 3.73 -8.28
N PHE A 23 -10.61 4.62 -9.02
CA PHE A 23 -11.53 4.27 -10.09
C PHE A 23 -10.77 3.66 -11.29
N LEU A 24 -9.63 4.27 -11.69
CA LEU A 24 -8.86 3.80 -12.84
C LEU A 24 -8.21 2.42 -12.64
N LYS A 25 -7.77 2.07 -11.41
CA LYS A 25 -7.28 0.71 -11.11
C LYS A 25 -8.37 -0.36 -11.30
N ASN A 26 -9.62 -0.06 -10.95
CA ASN A 26 -10.74 -1.00 -11.13
C ASN A 26 -11.25 -1.06 -12.57
N VAL A 27 -10.98 -0.04 -13.40
CA VAL A 27 -11.34 -0.05 -14.82
C VAL A 27 -10.43 -0.99 -15.63
N LYS A 28 -9.22 -1.32 -15.16
CA LYS A 28 -8.35 -2.33 -15.81
C LYS A 28 -8.98 -3.73 -15.87
N GLU A 29 -9.94 -4.06 -14.99
CA GLU A 29 -10.67 -5.35 -15.01
C GLU A 29 -11.86 -5.37 -15.99
N PHE A 30 -12.37 -4.20 -16.38
CA PHE A 30 -13.49 -4.07 -17.32
C PHE A 30 -12.92 -3.67 -18.69
N GLY A 31 -12.90 -4.64 -19.61
CA GLY A 31 -12.25 -4.55 -20.93
C GLY A 31 -12.29 -3.17 -21.61
N THR A 32 -11.22 -2.92 -22.36
CA THR A 32 -10.79 -1.69 -23.08
C THR A 32 -11.87 -0.72 -23.57
N ASN A 33 -13.07 -1.19 -23.91
CA ASN A 33 -14.16 -0.38 -24.42
C ASN A 33 -14.86 0.51 -23.37
N SER A 34 -14.86 0.15 -22.06
CA SER A 34 -15.44 1.03 -21.02
C SER A 34 -14.48 2.12 -20.53
N ALA A 35 -13.17 1.91 -20.66
CA ALA A 35 -12.16 2.88 -20.28
C ALA A 35 -12.14 4.10 -21.23
N SER A 36 -12.31 3.85 -22.54
CA SER A 36 -12.32 4.88 -23.58
C SER A 36 -13.45 5.90 -23.40
N ALA A 37 -14.65 5.44 -23.01
CA ALA A 37 -15.81 6.31 -22.80
C ALA A 37 -15.68 7.22 -21.56
N CYS A 38 -15.03 6.74 -20.50
CA CYS A 38 -14.82 7.52 -19.27
C CYS A 38 -13.73 8.60 -19.46
N LEU A 39 -12.67 8.27 -20.19
CA LEU A 39 -11.55 9.18 -20.43
C LEU A 39 -11.89 10.30 -21.44
N ALA A 40 -12.77 10.01 -22.40
CA ALA A 40 -13.29 11.01 -23.33
C ALA A 40 -14.08 12.14 -22.63
N GLY A 41 -14.76 11.85 -21.51
CA GLY A 41 -15.49 12.85 -20.71
C GLY A 41 -14.60 13.79 -19.89
N MET A 42 -13.32 13.45 -19.71
CA MET A 42 -12.36 14.21 -18.90
C MET A 42 -11.27 14.91 -19.72
N GLY A 43 -11.30 14.80 -21.06
CA GLY A 43 -10.37 15.52 -21.95
C GLY A 43 -8.91 15.05 -21.91
N LEU A 44 -8.62 13.91 -21.28
CA LEU A 44 -7.27 13.36 -21.12
C LEU A 44 -7.00 12.27 -22.16
N ARG A 45 -5.85 12.32 -22.83
CA ARG A 45 -5.42 11.22 -23.71
C ARG A 45 -5.07 10.01 -22.84
N LEU A 46 -5.48 8.82 -23.27
CA LEU A 46 -5.24 7.51 -22.64
C LEU A 46 -3.76 7.24 -22.24
N GLY A 47 -2.80 8.01 -22.74
CA GLY A 47 -1.37 7.92 -22.41
C GLY A 47 -0.87 8.87 -21.30
N GLU A 48 -1.65 9.87 -20.85
CA GLU A 48 -1.19 10.88 -19.87
C GLU A 48 -1.54 10.56 -18.41
N ALA A 49 -2.42 9.58 -18.17
CA ALA A 49 -2.89 9.23 -16.82
C ALA A 49 -2.05 8.14 -16.13
N GLU A 50 -1.26 7.36 -16.87
CA GLU A 50 -0.44 6.29 -16.28
C GLU A 50 0.90 6.78 -15.69
N SER A 51 1.32 8.02 -15.96
CA SER A 51 2.72 8.44 -15.75
C SER A 51 3.00 9.35 -14.55
N TRP A 52 2.06 9.55 -13.63
CA TRP A 52 2.25 10.59 -12.58
C TRP A 52 2.85 10.11 -11.26
N PHE A 53 3.03 8.80 -11.08
CA PHE A 53 3.70 8.29 -9.88
C PHE A 53 4.65 7.16 -10.24
N LEU A 54 5.82 7.55 -10.72
CA LEU A 54 6.93 6.64 -11.02
C LEU A 54 7.50 5.98 -9.75
N MET A 55 7.16 6.45 -8.55
CA MET A 55 7.66 5.94 -7.28
C MET A 55 6.53 5.66 -6.29
N LYS A 56 6.73 4.62 -5.49
CA LYS A 56 5.84 4.19 -4.42
C LYS A 56 6.61 4.01 -3.12
N LYS A 57 5.92 4.29 -2.02
CA LYS A 57 6.34 3.90 -0.68
C LYS A 57 5.47 2.74 -0.22
N ILE A 58 6.12 1.66 0.17
CA ILE A 58 5.50 0.49 0.78
C ILE A 58 5.83 0.51 2.27
N GLU A 59 4.80 0.45 3.10
CA GLU A 59 4.91 0.39 4.56
C GLU A 59 4.24 -0.89 5.05
N ALA A 60 5.02 -1.84 5.56
CA ALA A 60 4.53 -3.11 6.07
C ALA A 60 4.63 -3.16 7.59
N ILE A 61 3.50 -3.26 8.29
CA ILE A 61 3.46 -3.51 9.73
C ILE A 61 3.32 -5.01 9.93
N ILE A 62 4.37 -5.65 10.45
CA ILE A 62 4.47 -7.11 10.59
C ILE A 62 4.78 -7.53 12.03
N LYS A 63 4.76 -8.84 12.27
CA LYS A 63 5.24 -9.45 13.52
C LYS A 63 6.78 -9.34 13.61
N PRO A 64 7.36 -9.01 14.78
CA PRO A 64 8.80 -8.83 14.90
C PRO A 64 9.65 -10.02 14.45
N PHE A 65 9.22 -11.26 14.74
CA PHE A 65 9.97 -12.47 14.38
C PHE A 65 9.97 -12.77 12.87
N LYS A 66 9.14 -12.09 12.07
CA LYS A 66 9.12 -12.23 10.61
C LYS A 66 10.06 -11.27 9.89
N LEU A 67 10.73 -10.37 10.62
CA LEU A 67 11.60 -9.36 10.03
C LEU A 67 12.73 -9.97 9.20
N ASP A 68 13.38 -11.02 9.70
CA ASP A 68 14.50 -11.65 8.99
C ASP A 68 14.06 -12.31 7.68
N GLU A 69 12.96 -13.07 7.70
CA GLU A 69 12.37 -13.69 6.50
C GLU A 69 11.95 -12.64 5.47
N VAL A 70 11.36 -11.52 5.93
CA VAL A 70 10.98 -10.41 5.04
C VAL A 70 12.21 -9.72 4.45
N LYS A 71 13.28 -9.54 5.23
CA LYS A 71 14.53 -8.96 4.75
C LYS A 71 15.15 -9.81 3.65
N GLU A 72 15.20 -11.13 3.84
CA GLU A 72 15.72 -12.07 2.84
C GLU A 72 14.88 -12.05 1.56
N ALA A 73 13.56 -12.10 1.67
CA ALA A 73 12.66 -12.03 0.51
C ALA A 73 12.81 -10.72 -0.28
N LEU A 74 13.04 -9.59 0.40
CA LEU A 74 13.28 -8.30 -0.26
C LEU A 74 14.63 -8.24 -0.97
N GLN A 75 15.66 -8.89 -0.41
CA GLN A 75 16.97 -9.00 -1.05
C GLN A 75 16.92 -9.84 -2.34
N GLU A 76 16.14 -10.93 -2.34
CA GLU A 76 15.95 -11.77 -3.53
C GLU A 76 15.25 -11.02 -4.69
N VAL A 77 14.37 -10.06 -4.37
CA VAL A 77 13.72 -9.19 -5.35
C VAL A 77 14.66 -8.06 -5.83
N GLY A 78 15.85 -7.92 -5.24
CA GLY A 78 16.86 -6.96 -5.64
C GLY A 78 16.81 -5.61 -4.90
N LEU A 79 16.05 -5.51 -3.80
CA LEU A 79 16.04 -4.30 -2.99
C LEU A 79 17.29 -4.23 -2.09
N GLN A 80 17.96 -3.09 -2.13
CA GLN A 80 19.23 -2.87 -1.42
C GLN A 80 19.09 -2.08 -0.11
N GLY A 81 17.96 -1.41 0.10
CA GLY A 81 17.73 -0.55 1.26
C GLY A 81 16.33 -0.72 1.83
N ILE A 82 16.25 -0.95 3.14
CA ILE A 82 15.00 -0.97 3.89
C ILE A 82 15.16 -0.08 5.13
N THR A 83 14.09 0.58 5.55
CA THR A 83 14.04 1.26 6.85
C THR A 83 13.16 0.46 7.79
N VAL A 84 13.62 0.23 9.00
CA VAL A 84 12.90 -0.54 10.01
C VAL A 84 12.64 0.35 11.22
N THR A 85 11.38 0.39 11.67
CA THR A 85 10.95 1.12 12.86
C THR A 85 10.21 0.17 13.80
N GLU A 86 10.59 0.16 15.08
CA GLU A 86 9.83 -0.54 16.11
C GLU A 86 8.53 0.21 16.41
N ALA A 87 7.42 -0.52 16.42
CA ALA A 87 6.09 0.04 16.61
C ALA A 87 5.30 -0.75 17.66
N LYS A 88 4.26 -0.12 18.16
CA LYS A 88 3.29 -0.70 19.08
C LYS A 88 1.92 -0.54 18.44
N GLY A 89 1.26 -1.65 18.17
CA GLY A 89 0.00 -1.67 17.44
C GLY A 89 -1.12 -2.26 18.28
N PHE A 90 -2.29 -1.65 18.18
CA PHE A 90 -3.53 -2.20 18.73
C PHE A 90 -4.50 -2.53 17.60
N GLY A 91 -5.09 -3.73 17.66
CA GLY A 91 -6.02 -4.23 16.65
C GLY A 91 -7.48 -4.15 17.10
N ARG A 92 -8.40 -4.63 16.26
CA ARG A 92 -9.83 -4.76 16.62
C ARG A 92 -10.12 -5.87 17.63
N GLN A 93 -9.14 -6.70 17.95
CA GLN A 93 -9.26 -7.69 19.01
C GLN A 93 -8.94 -7.00 20.33
N LYS A 94 -10.03 -6.58 21.00
CA LYS A 94 -10.05 -5.92 22.31
C LYS A 94 -8.95 -6.48 23.21
N GLY A 95 -8.03 -5.62 23.64
CA GLY A 95 -6.97 -6.03 24.53
C GLY A 95 -7.56 -6.38 25.89
N HIS A 96 -6.94 -7.37 26.53
CA HIS A 96 -7.41 -7.85 27.80
C HIS A 96 -7.09 -6.80 28.87
N THR A 97 -8.11 -6.34 29.59
CA THR A 97 -7.94 -5.47 30.75
C THR A 97 -7.30 -6.28 31.89
N GLU A 98 -6.00 -6.15 32.12
CA GLU A 98 -5.34 -6.69 33.31
C GLU A 98 -5.29 -5.64 34.42
N LEU A 99 -5.83 -5.99 35.59
CA LEU A 99 -5.77 -5.14 36.79
C LEU A 99 -4.35 -5.14 37.36
N TYR A 100 -3.69 -3.97 37.41
CA TYR A 100 -2.41 -3.82 38.10
C TYR A 100 -2.55 -2.84 39.27
N ARG A 101 -2.43 -3.34 40.51
CA ARG A 101 -2.44 -2.56 41.76
C ARG A 101 -3.63 -1.61 41.94
N GLY A 102 -4.83 -2.01 41.51
CA GLY A 102 -6.06 -1.26 41.78
C GLY A 102 -6.27 -0.02 40.90
N ALA A 103 -5.43 0.20 39.88
CA ALA A 103 -5.69 1.15 38.81
C ALA A 103 -5.83 0.37 37.49
N GLU A 104 -6.88 0.63 36.72
CA GLU A 104 -7.05 0.07 35.38
C GLU A 104 -5.98 0.66 34.45
N TYR A 105 -4.94 -0.12 34.16
CA TYR A 105 -3.99 0.23 33.10
C TYR A 105 -4.30 -0.60 31.86
N VAL A 106 -5.03 0.01 30.93
CA VAL A 106 -5.21 -0.52 29.57
C VAL A 106 -3.88 -0.38 28.83
N VAL A 107 -2.98 -1.37 28.93
CA VAL A 107 -1.76 -1.42 28.12
C VAL A 107 -1.95 -2.42 27.00
N ASP A 108 -2.72 -1.98 26.02
CA ASP A 108 -3.30 -2.81 24.94
C ASP A 108 -2.37 -3.00 23.73
N PHE A 109 -1.14 -2.49 23.76
CA PHE A 109 -0.30 -2.47 22.56
C PHE A 109 0.59 -3.71 22.44
N LEU A 110 0.42 -4.44 21.33
CA LEU A 110 1.32 -5.53 20.95
C LEU A 110 2.53 -4.98 20.17
N PRO A 111 3.75 -5.49 20.40
CA PRO A 111 4.93 -5.10 19.64
C PRO A 111 4.76 -5.51 18.17
N LYS A 112 5.11 -4.58 17.29
CA LYS A 112 5.10 -4.71 15.83
C LYS A 112 6.37 -4.10 15.26
N VAL A 113 6.71 -4.51 14.05
CA VAL A 113 7.79 -3.88 13.29
C VAL A 113 7.18 -3.26 12.04
N LYS A 114 7.53 -2.00 11.77
CA LYS A 114 7.18 -1.31 10.54
C LYS A 114 8.40 -1.33 9.63
N VAL A 115 8.25 -1.96 8.46
CA VAL A 115 9.25 -1.97 7.38
C VAL A 115 8.80 -0.96 6.33
N GLU A 116 9.69 -0.05 5.95
CA GLU A 116 9.43 1.00 4.96
C GLU A 116 10.42 0.88 3.82
N VAL A 117 9.90 0.94 2.60
CA VAL A 117 10.67 0.85 1.36
C VAL A 117 10.11 1.84 0.36
N VAL A 118 11.00 2.53 -0.35
CA VAL A 118 10.64 3.40 -1.48
C VAL A 118 11.26 2.80 -2.73
N LEU A 119 10.47 2.66 -3.79
CA LEU A 119 10.89 2.00 -5.02
C LEU A 119 10.14 2.57 -6.23
N ALA A 120 10.60 2.22 -7.43
CA ALA A 120 9.87 2.49 -8.66
C ALA A 120 8.54 1.72 -8.71
N ASP A 121 7.50 2.32 -9.29
CA ASP A 121 6.14 1.74 -9.36
C ASP A 121 6.10 0.38 -10.05
N GLU A 122 6.96 0.16 -11.06
CA GLU A 122 7.09 -1.12 -11.77
C GLU A 122 7.45 -2.30 -10.86
N ASN A 123 8.15 -2.04 -9.74
CA ASN A 123 8.58 -3.07 -8.81
C ASN A 123 7.60 -3.23 -7.63
N ALA A 124 6.57 -2.39 -7.53
CA ALA A 124 5.68 -2.32 -6.37
C ALA A 124 4.96 -3.65 -6.10
N ASP A 125 4.39 -4.25 -7.15
CA ASP A 125 3.63 -5.49 -7.03
C ASP A 125 4.53 -6.65 -6.58
N ALA A 126 5.71 -6.81 -7.19
CA ALA A 126 6.67 -7.86 -6.82
C ALA A 126 7.09 -7.77 -5.34
N VAL A 127 7.33 -6.56 -4.85
CA VAL A 127 7.70 -6.30 -3.46
C VAL A 127 6.55 -6.58 -2.50
N ILE A 128 5.32 -6.16 -2.83
CA ILE A 128 4.12 -6.45 -2.01
C ILE A 128 3.93 -7.96 -1.86
N GLU A 129 4.05 -8.71 -2.95
CA GLU A 129 3.92 -10.17 -2.96
C GLU A 129 4.99 -10.84 -2.10
N ALA A 130 6.25 -10.42 -2.22
CA ALA A 130 7.36 -10.94 -1.42
C ALA A 130 7.15 -10.71 0.08
N ILE A 131 6.78 -9.49 0.48
CA ILE A 131 6.49 -9.17 1.89
C ILE A 131 5.31 -10.00 2.39
N ARG A 132 4.23 -10.10 1.60
CA ARG A 132 3.03 -10.85 2.00
C ARG A 132 3.37 -12.31 2.23
N ASN A 133 4.07 -12.96 1.30
CA ASN A 133 4.40 -14.38 1.39
C ASN A 133 5.34 -14.68 2.57
N ALA A 134 6.33 -13.82 2.84
CA ALA A 134 7.25 -13.99 3.95
C ALA A 134 6.60 -13.72 5.32
N ALA A 135 5.76 -12.68 5.42
CA ALA A 135 5.14 -12.26 6.68
C ALA A 135 3.90 -13.08 7.06
N GLN A 136 3.25 -13.76 6.11
CA GLN A 136 2.00 -14.49 6.34
C GLN A 136 2.23 -15.77 7.16
N THR A 137 1.47 -15.92 8.25
CA THR A 137 1.41 -17.14 9.06
C THR A 137 0.02 -17.78 9.07
N GLY A 138 -0.98 -17.09 8.51
CA GLY A 138 -2.38 -17.51 8.53
C GLY A 138 -3.05 -17.30 9.89
N ARG A 139 -2.37 -16.63 10.82
CA ARG A 139 -2.88 -16.32 12.16
C ARG A 139 -3.22 -14.84 12.28
N ILE A 140 -4.12 -14.53 13.20
CA ILE A 140 -4.52 -13.15 13.44
C ILE A 140 -3.30 -12.31 13.88
N GLY A 141 -3.25 -11.07 13.40
CA GLY A 141 -2.19 -10.12 13.72
C GLY A 141 -0.93 -10.22 12.86
N ASP A 142 -0.97 -10.91 11.72
CA ASP A 142 0.14 -10.98 10.75
C ASP A 142 0.59 -9.60 10.28
N GLY A 143 -0.35 -8.69 10.03
CA GLY A 143 0.01 -7.33 9.67
C GLY A 143 -0.94 -6.65 8.71
N LYS A 144 -0.48 -5.51 8.22
CA LYS A 144 -1.05 -4.78 7.07
C LYS A 144 0.08 -4.16 6.27
N ILE A 145 -0.12 -4.09 4.95
CA ILE A 145 0.76 -3.38 4.03
C ILE A 145 -0.01 -2.15 3.55
N PHE A 146 0.63 -0.99 3.62
CA PHE A 146 0.14 0.27 3.09
C PHE A 146 0.99 0.65 1.89
N VAL A 147 0.34 1.22 0.88
CA VAL A 147 1.00 1.70 -0.33
C VAL A 147 0.63 3.16 -0.48
N SER A 148 1.63 4.02 -0.54
CA SER A 148 1.47 5.45 -0.77
C SER A 148 2.32 5.89 -1.96
N ASN A 149 1.90 6.99 -2.58
CA ASN A 149 2.61 7.58 -3.69
C ASN A 149 3.75 8.45 -3.19
N VAL A 150 4.89 8.42 -3.88
CA VAL A 150 6.03 9.30 -3.60
C VAL A 150 6.23 10.22 -4.80
N GLU A 151 6.25 11.53 -4.52
CA GLU A 151 6.45 12.56 -5.55
C GLU A 151 7.93 12.72 -5.89
N GLU A 152 8.80 12.74 -4.87
CA GLU A 152 10.23 12.99 -5.04
C GLU A 152 11.06 12.20 -4.01
N VAL A 153 12.24 11.74 -4.44
CA VAL A 153 13.28 11.13 -3.61
C VAL A 153 14.57 11.87 -3.90
N ILE A 154 15.35 12.21 -2.87
CA ILE A 154 16.63 12.93 -3.02
C ILE A 154 17.71 12.18 -2.26
N ARG A 155 18.78 11.78 -2.94
CA ARG A 155 19.94 11.14 -2.32
C ARG A 155 20.87 12.21 -1.74
N ILE A 156 20.94 12.33 -0.42
CA ILE A 156 21.70 13.38 0.29
C ILE A 156 23.18 13.44 -0.14
N ARG A 157 23.82 12.29 -0.39
CA ARG A 157 25.26 12.23 -0.71
C ARG A 157 25.61 12.80 -2.10
N THR A 158 24.77 12.56 -3.10
CA THR A 158 25.05 12.90 -4.51
C THR A 158 24.18 14.04 -5.03
N GLY A 159 23.03 14.30 -4.40
CA GLY A 159 22.01 15.23 -4.89
C GLY A 159 21.17 14.68 -6.03
N GLU A 160 21.31 13.40 -6.38
CA GLU A 160 20.45 12.73 -7.37
C GLU A 160 18.99 12.74 -6.90
N THR A 161 18.07 12.89 -7.85
CA THR A 161 16.63 12.99 -7.58
C THR A 161 15.82 11.96 -8.36
N GLY A 162 14.61 11.66 -7.86
CA GLY A 162 13.68 10.76 -8.52
C GLY A 162 14.15 9.30 -8.52
N VAL A 163 13.99 8.62 -9.65
CA VAL A 163 14.33 7.19 -9.79
C VAL A 163 15.83 6.94 -9.65
N ASP A 164 16.68 7.87 -10.08
CA ASP A 164 18.15 7.75 -9.95
C ASP A 164 18.63 7.80 -8.48
N ALA A 165 17.78 8.33 -7.58
CA ALA A 165 18.09 8.45 -6.17
C ALA A 165 17.81 7.17 -5.37
N ILE A 166 16.96 6.28 -5.89
CA ILE A 166 16.58 4.98 -5.31
C ILE A 166 17.73 3.99 -5.46
#